data_AF-L8H890-F1
#
_entry.id   AF-L8H890-F1
#
_cell.length_a   1.000
_cell.length_b   1.000
_cell.length_c   1.000
_cell.angle_alpha   90.00
_cell.angle_beta   90.00
_cell.angle_gamma   90.00
#
_symmetry.space_group_name_H-M   'P 1'
#
loop_
_entity.id
_entity.type
_entity.pdbx_description
1 polymer ?
#
loop_
_entity_poly.entity_id
_entity_poly.type
_entity_poly.pdbx_seq_one_letter_code
_entity_poly.pdbx_strand_id
1 'polypeptide(L)'
;MASIFSRYGALCALLLVVLAAFLGVAVASDSCECPCPCDSDSGSFAVTWYSGSSVWWLAVTIPGSSSVKIDCGNGQGFVNMTPGWASNMWTFSSGNGQACKSSVQFIVNGGSAQSATAPF
;
A
#
# COMPACT_ATOMS: atom_id res chain seq x y z
N MET A 1 -21.73 57.08 -3.01
CA MET A 1 -20.31 56.80 -2.71
C MET A 1 -20.28 56.23 -1.28
N ALA A 2 -20.55 54.94 -1.04
CA ALA A 2 -19.75 53.74 -1.31
C ALA A 2 -18.37 53.77 -0.64
N SER A 3 -18.23 53.15 0.55
CA SER A 3 -16.94 52.62 1.06
C SER A 3 -17.20 51.62 2.22
N ILE A 4 -17.55 50.35 1.96
CA ILE A 4 -16.66 49.18 1.77
C ILE A 4 -16.12 48.53 3.07
N PHE A 5 -16.28 49.11 4.27
CA PHE A 5 -15.61 48.53 5.46
C PHE A 5 -16.29 47.33 6.15
N SER A 6 -17.49 46.89 5.74
CA SER A 6 -18.23 45.83 6.44
C SER A 6 -18.38 44.52 5.65
N ARG A 7 -17.44 44.23 4.72
CA ARG A 7 -17.49 42.98 3.92
C ARG A 7 -16.27 42.07 4.07
N TYR A 8 -15.24 42.49 4.80
CA TYR A 8 -14.01 41.69 4.99
C TYR A 8 -14.04 40.74 6.20
N GLY A 9 -14.89 40.97 7.20
CA GLY A 9 -14.97 40.10 8.39
C GLY A 9 -15.60 38.73 8.12
N ALA A 10 -16.61 38.68 7.24
CA ALA A 10 -17.34 37.44 6.97
C ALA A 10 -16.59 36.48 6.03
N LEU A 11 -15.74 37.00 5.13
CA LEU A 11 -14.94 36.18 4.21
C LEU A 11 -13.79 35.46 4.92
N CYS A 12 -13.22 36.07 5.97
CA CYS A 12 -12.13 35.45 6.74
C CYS A 12 -12.64 34.29 7.61
N ALA A 13 -13.86 34.41 8.16
CA ALA A 13 -14.49 33.35 8.95
C ALA A 13 -14.87 32.13 8.10
N LEU A 14 -15.29 32.35 6.85
CA LEU A 14 -15.70 31.26 5.95
C LEU A 14 -14.49 30.47 5.42
N LEU A 15 -13.32 31.10 5.25
CA LEU A 15 -12.09 30.43 4.86
C LEU A 15 -11.54 29.50 5.96
N LEU A 16 -11.71 29.87 7.24
CA LEU A 16 -11.25 29.06 8.38
C LEU A 16 -12.10 27.80 8.61
N VAL A 17 -13.41 27.85 8.35
CA VAL A 17 -14.29 26.68 8.48
C VAL A 17 -13.98 25.63 7.41
N VAL A 18 -13.60 26.06 6.20
CA VAL A 18 -13.23 25.15 5.11
C VAL A 18 -11.90 24.43 5.41
N LEU A 19 -10.94 25.07 6.07
CA LEU A 19 -9.67 24.42 6.43
C LEU A 19 -9.83 23.36 7.54
N ALA A 20 -10.79 23.53 8.46
CA ALA A 20 -11.05 22.58 9.53
C ALA A 20 -11.78 21.30 9.06
N ALA A 21 -12.40 21.32 7.87
CA ALA A 21 -13.05 20.15 7.28
C ALA A 21 -12.08 19.16 6.60
N PHE A 22 -10.82 19.54 6.36
CA PHE A 22 -9.79 18.64 5.80
C PHE A 22 -8.91 17.98 6.87
N LEU A 23 -9.17 18.24 8.15
CA LEU A 23 -8.47 17.63 9.30
C LEU A 23 -9.24 16.44 9.90
N GLY A 24 -10.23 15.90 9.19
CA GLY A 24 -10.91 14.68 9.58
C GLY A 24 -10.32 13.47 8.90
N VAL A 25 -9.36 12.78 9.54
CA VAL A 25 -9.44 11.32 9.70
C VAL A 25 -8.39 10.78 10.68
N ALA A 26 -8.94 10.08 11.67
CA ALA A 26 -8.38 9.06 12.55
C ALA A 26 -7.23 9.43 13.49
N VAL A 27 -7.61 9.64 14.75
CA VAL A 27 -6.84 9.09 15.86
C VAL A 27 -6.77 7.57 15.67
N ALA A 28 -5.58 7.02 15.55
CA ALA A 28 -5.33 5.60 15.75
C ALA A 28 -4.42 5.47 16.97
N SER A 29 -4.96 5.87 18.13
CA SER A 29 -4.59 5.26 19.39
C SER A 29 -5.48 4.04 19.54
N ASP A 30 -4.93 2.86 19.24
CA ASP A 30 -4.94 1.77 20.19
C ASP A 30 -3.90 0.74 19.73
N SER A 31 -2.84 0.64 20.50
CA SER A 31 -1.99 -0.53 20.57
C SER A 31 -2.86 -1.72 20.98
N CYS A 32 -3.35 -2.49 20.00
CA CYS A 32 -4.05 -3.73 20.27
C CYS A 32 -3.05 -4.77 20.80
N GLU A 33 -2.93 -4.81 22.12
CA GLU A 33 -2.50 -5.99 22.86
C GLU A 33 -3.48 -7.14 22.54
N CYS A 34 -2.93 -8.32 22.16
CA CYS A 34 -3.61 -9.55 21.72
C CYS A 34 -4.75 -10.05 22.66
N PRO A 35 -5.61 -11.05 22.33
CA PRO A 35 -5.58 -12.02 21.23
C PRO A 35 -6.99 -12.32 20.62
N CYS A 36 -7.30 -11.83 19.43
CA CYS A 36 -8.39 -12.40 18.62
C CYS A 36 -8.13 -12.15 17.13
N PRO A 37 -8.51 -13.08 16.24
CA PRO A 37 -8.20 -12.98 14.82
C PRO A 37 -8.91 -11.76 14.25
N CYS A 38 -8.13 -10.80 13.77
CA CYS A 38 -8.62 -9.66 13.02
C CYS A 38 -9.07 -10.12 11.63
N ASP A 39 -10.23 -10.77 11.57
CA ASP A 39 -11.01 -10.94 10.35
C ASP A 39 -11.57 -9.58 9.93
N SER A 40 -10.77 -8.83 9.16
CA SER A 40 -11.28 -7.78 8.28
C SER A 40 -11.56 -8.39 6.92
N ASP A 41 -12.78 -8.91 6.78
CA ASP A 41 -13.30 -9.55 5.58
C ASP A 41 -13.56 -8.50 4.48
N SER A 42 -12.74 -8.54 3.43
CA SER A 42 -12.98 -7.90 2.13
C SER A 42 -12.11 -8.59 1.09
N GLY A 43 -12.28 -9.90 0.85
CA GLY A 43 -11.48 -10.62 -0.17
C GLY A 43 -9.99 -10.24 -0.15
N SER A 44 -9.44 -10.19 1.06
CA SER A 44 -8.26 -9.39 1.37
C SER A 44 -7.06 -9.94 0.62
N PHE A 45 -6.30 -9.05 -0.03
CA PHE A 45 -5.07 -9.42 -0.73
C PHE A 45 -4.08 -10.02 0.28
N ALA A 46 -4.07 -11.36 0.37
CA ALA A 46 -3.26 -12.09 1.31
C ALA A 46 -1.91 -12.44 0.68
N VAL A 47 -0.85 -11.77 1.13
CA VAL A 47 0.52 -12.06 0.75
C VAL A 47 1.24 -12.64 1.96
N THR A 48 1.69 -13.88 1.85
CA THR A 48 2.55 -14.50 2.87
C THR A 48 3.99 -14.44 2.42
N TRP A 49 4.84 -13.77 3.17
CA TRP A 49 6.26 -13.64 2.86
C TRP A 49 7.07 -14.86 3.32
N TYR A 50 7.95 -15.34 2.45
CA TYR A 50 8.95 -16.33 2.83
C TYR A 50 10.03 -15.67 3.69
N SER A 51 10.46 -16.35 4.76
CA SER A 51 11.43 -15.80 5.72
C SER A 51 12.81 -15.47 5.12
N GLY A 52 13.17 -16.10 4.00
CA GLY A 52 14.39 -15.77 3.25
C GLY A 52 14.28 -14.55 2.33
N SER A 53 13.15 -13.83 2.33
CA SER A 53 12.97 -12.63 1.50
C SER A 53 13.86 -11.48 1.98
N SER A 54 14.37 -10.71 1.02
CA SER A 54 15.32 -9.63 1.21
C SER A 54 15.12 -8.56 0.13
N VAL A 55 15.84 -7.44 0.26
CA VAL A 55 15.81 -6.36 -0.73
C VAL A 55 16.29 -6.77 -2.14
N TRP A 56 17.02 -7.88 -2.28
CA TRP A 56 17.55 -8.33 -3.58
C TRP A 56 16.79 -9.51 -4.18
N TRP A 57 16.15 -10.29 -3.31
CA TRP A 57 15.40 -11.47 -3.69
C TRP A 57 14.24 -11.65 -2.73
N LEU A 58 13.04 -11.82 -3.26
CA LEU A 58 11.84 -12.04 -2.46
C LEU A 58 11.06 -13.25 -2.95
N ALA A 59 10.37 -13.87 -2.02
CA ALA A 59 9.44 -14.94 -2.32
C ALA A 59 8.16 -14.80 -1.49
N VAL A 60 7.02 -14.96 -2.15
CA VAL A 60 5.70 -14.79 -1.55
C VAL A 60 4.77 -15.90 -1.97
N THR A 61 3.79 -16.21 -1.12
CA THR A 61 2.67 -17.07 -1.46
C THR A 61 1.39 -16.23 -1.51
N ILE A 62 0.67 -16.31 -2.62
CA ILE A 62 -0.56 -15.55 -2.86
C ILE A 62 -1.67 -16.52 -3.27
N PRO A 63 -2.56 -16.94 -2.35
CA PRO A 63 -3.61 -17.92 -2.64
C PRO A 63 -4.47 -17.55 -3.87
N GLY A 64 -4.82 -18.53 -4.70
CA GLY A 64 -5.64 -18.31 -5.90
C GLY A 64 -4.93 -17.60 -7.06
N SER A 65 -3.63 -17.29 -6.93
CA SER A 65 -2.84 -16.73 -8.03
C SER A 65 -2.43 -17.79 -9.07
N SER A 66 -2.59 -17.47 -10.35
CA SER A 66 -2.07 -18.20 -11.51
C SER A 66 -1.05 -17.37 -12.31
N SER A 67 -1.03 -16.05 -12.12
CA SER A 67 0.01 -15.15 -12.62
C SER A 67 0.20 -13.98 -11.66
N VAL A 68 1.45 -13.55 -11.47
CA VAL A 68 1.78 -12.42 -10.60
C VAL A 68 2.82 -11.54 -11.28
N LYS A 69 2.56 -10.23 -11.28
CA LYS A 69 3.56 -9.20 -11.58
C LYS A 69 3.86 -8.43 -10.31
N ILE A 70 5.10 -7.99 -10.15
CA ILE A 70 5.56 -7.18 -9.03
C ILE A 70 6.22 -5.90 -9.53
N ASP A 71 5.89 -4.78 -8.91
CA ASP A 71 6.72 -3.59 -8.89
C ASP A 71 7.32 -3.47 -7.48
N CYS A 72 8.63 -3.65 -7.39
CA CYS A 72 9.35 -3.60 -6.12
C CYS A 72 9.76 -2.17 -5.71
N GLY A 73 9.25 -1.14 -6.39
CA GLY A 73 9.47 0.27 -6.04
C GLY A 73 10.85 0.81 -6.40
N ASN A 74 11.65 0.04 -7.12
CA ASN A 74 13.03 0.35 -7.51
C ASN A 74 13.14 1.01 -8.91
N GLY A 75 12.01 1.35 -9.53
CA GLY A 75 11.95 2.00 -10.84
C GLY A 75 11.95 1.06 -12.04
N GLN A 76 11.95 -0.27 -11.84
CA GLN A 76 11.80 -1.26 -12.93
C GLN A 76 10.36 -1.34 -13.46
N GLY A 77 9.38 -0.88 -12.67
CA GLY A 77 7.96 -1.06 -12.94
C GLY A 77 7.51 -2.51 -12.74
N PHE A 78 6.33 -2.86 -13.25
CA PHE A 78 5.75 -4.18 -13.09
C PHE A 78 6.44 -5.23 -13.96
N VAL A 79 7.03 -6.24 -13.30
CA VAL A 79 7.71 -7.36 -13.95
C VAL A 79 7.08 -8.67 -13.52
N ASN A 80 7.01 -9.64 -14.45
CA ASN A 80 6.47 -10.97 -14.15
C ASN A 80 7.34 -11.66 -13.11
N MET A 81 6.70 -12.18 -12.05
CA MET A 81 7.37 -13.06 -11.11
C MET A 81 7.53 -14.46 -11.69
N THR A 82 8.53 -15.18 -11.20
CA THR A 82 8.75 -16.58 -11.57
C THR A 82 8.02 -17.51 -10.61
N PRO A 83 7.28 -18.52 -11.07
CA PRO A 83 6.70 -19.53 -10.19
C PRO A 83 7.76 -20.18 -9.30
N GLY A 84 7.45 -20.32 -8.01
CA GLY A 84 8.30 -20.99 -7.03
C GLY A 84 8.12 -22.51 -7.04
N TRP A 85 8.66 -23.15 -5.99
CA TRP A 85 8.60 -24.61 -5.82
C TRP A 85 7.32 -25.11 -5.15
N ALA A 86 6.50 -24.21 -4.59
CA ALA A 86 5.24 -24.53 -3.93
C ALA A 86 4.05 -23.91 -4.68
N SER A 87 2.85 -24.47 -4.46
CA SER A 87 1.62 -23.94 -5.07
C SER A 87 1.43 -22.47 -4.71
N ASN A 88 1.07 -21.66 -5.70
CA ASN A 88 0.80 -20.23 -5.54
C ASN A 88 1.98 -19.43 -4.96
N MET A 89 3.18 -19.99 -5.01
CA MET A 89 4.41 -19.33 -4.61
C MET A 89 5.06 -18.64 -5.80
N TRP A 90 5.58 -17.45 -5.59
CA TRP A 90 6.19 -16.60 -6.59
C TRP A 90 7.49 -16.03 -6.07
N THR A 91 8.51 -16.04 -6.90
CA THR A 91 9.84 -15.51 -6.60
C THR A 91 10.18 -14.37 -7.53
N PHE A 92 10.98 -13.43 -7.04
CA PHE A 92 11.50 -12.32 -7.82
C PHE A 92 12.91 -11.98 -7.35
N SER A 93 13.81 -11.80 -8.31
CA SER A 93 15.15 -11.27 -8.09
C SER A 93 15.22 -9.88 -8.72
N SER A 94 15.72 -8.89 -7.98
CA SER A 94 16.00 -7.60 -8.59
C SER A 94 17.17 -7.73 -9.59
N GLY A 95 16.91 -7.39 -10.85
CA GLY A 95 17.87 -7.53 -11.95
C GLY A 95 18.49 -6.22 -12.44
N ASN A 96 17.99 -5.06 -12.00
CA ASN A 96 18.41 -3.73 -12.47
C ASN A 96 19.51 -3.08 -11.60
N GLY A 97 20.10 -3.83 -10.67
CA GLY A 97 21.11 -3.32 -9.73
C GLY A 97 20.57 -2.39 -8.65
N GLN A 98 19.24 -2.26 -8.51
CA GLN A 98 18.58 -1.47 -7.47
C GLN A 98 17.81 -2.36 -6.49
N ALA A 99 18.02 -2.13 -5.20
CA ALA A 99 17.32 -2.84 -4.14
C ALA A 99 15.81 -2.56 -4.18
N CYS A 100 15.01 -3.59 -3.86
CA CYS A 100 13.57 -3.45 -3.62
C CYS A 100 13.33 -2.51 -2.44
N LYS A 101 12.27 -1.70 -2.52
CA LYS A 101 11.76 -0.94 -1.38
C LYS A 101 10.87 -1.82 -0.52
N SER A 102 10.65 -1.39 0.73
CA SER A 102 9.74 -2.06 1.66
C SER A 102 8.28 -1.99 1.22
N SER A 103 7.88 -0.96 0.48
CA SER A 103 6.56 -0.89 -0.16
C SER A 103 6.63 -1.43 -1.57
N VAL A 104 5.99 -2.57 -1.80
CA VAL A 104 5.91 -3.22 -3.12
C VAL A 104 4.46 -3.29 -3.59
N GLN A 105 4.26 -3.41 -4.89
CA GLN A 105 2.94 -3.57 -5.51
C GLN A 105 2.88 -4.85 -6.33
N PHE A 106 1.73 -5.50 -6.30
CA PHE A 106 1.47 -6.73 -7.04
C PHE A 106 0.26 -6.55 -7.96
N ILE A 107 0.32 -7.15 -9.14
CA ILE A 107 -0.84 -7.37 -10.00
C ILE A 107 -1.01 -8.88 -10.09
N VAL A 108 -2.13 -9.39 -9.56
CA VAL A 108 -2.44 -10.81 -9.53
C VAL A 108 -3.50 -11.11 -10.59
N ASN A 109 -3.29 -12.14 -11.41
CA ASN A 109 -4.25 -12.61 -12.42
C ASN A 109 -4.73 -11.52 -13.40
N GLY A 110 -3.89 -10.51 -13.65
CA GLY A 110 -4.24 -9.36 -14.49
C GLY A 110 -5.22 -8.37 -13.86
N GLY A 111 -5.46 -8.45 -12.55
CA GLY A 111 -6.30 -7.52 -11.80
C GLY A 111 -5.65 -6.15 -11.55
N SER A 112 -6.22 -5.41 -10.61
CA SER A 112 -5.67 -4.11 -10.18
C SER A 112 -4.39 -4.27 -9.37
N ALA A 113 -3.56 -3.23 -9.35
CA ALA A 113 -2.38 -3.18 -8.49
C ALA A 113 -2.77 -3.11 -7.01
N GLN A 114 -2.12 -3.93 -6.19
CA GLN A 114 -2.34 -4.04 -4.75
C GLN A 114 -1.02 -3.90 -4.02
N SER A 115 -0.96 -3.01 -3.04
CA SER A 115 0.27 -2.76 -2.26
C SER A 115 0.42 -3.76 -1.12
N ALA A 116 1.65 -4.13 -0.82
CA ALA A 116 2.00 -4.85 0.40
C ALA A 116 3.34 -4.36 0.95
N THR A 117 3.49 -4.48 2.26
CA THR A 117 4.75 -4.17 2.95
C THR A 117 5.59 -5.42 3.08
N ALA A 118 6.80 -5.37 2.54
CA ALA A 118 7.81 -6.41 2.67
C ALA A 118 8.44 -6.40 4.07
N PRO A 119 8.92 -7.55 4.57
CA PRO A 119 9.42 -7.69 5.94
C PRO A 119 10.85 -7.16 6.16
N PHE A 120 11.44 -6.49 5.17
CA PHE A 120 12.82 -5.97 5.19
C PHE A 120 12.87 -4.45 5.12
#